data_AF-A0A0U0RD07-F1
#
_entry.id   AF-A0A0U0RD07-F1
#
_cell.length_a   1.000
_cell.length_b   1.000
_cell.length_c   1.000
_cell.angle_alpha   90.00
_cell.angle_beta   90.00
_cell.angle_gamma   90.00
#
_symmetry.space_group_name_H-M   'P 1'
#
loop_
_entity.id
_entity.type
_entity.pdbx_description
1 polymer ?
#
loop_
_entity_poly.entity_id
_entity_poly.type
_entity_poly.pdbx_seq_one_letter_code
_entity_poly.pdbx_strand_id
1 'polypeptide(L)'
;MSTFRIFGFSLLMTVVALVTGYLHGGPTALFLLAVLALLEVSLSFDNAIINAAILQRMSPFWQRMFLTIGILIAVFGMRLVFPLAIIWTTAGLDPVRAMELALRPPAHGALEFADGSPSYEKLITAAHPQIAAFGGMFLLMLFLDFVVHDRDIKWLKWIEVPFARIGRLGQVPVIVASVGLVLAGALLTHSSDQRGTVLIAGLLGMVTYLVVNGISRAFRPAGVGEATPGVQARQAAGKAGCALFLYLEVLDAAFSFDGVTGAFAITTDPIIIALGLGVVGAMFVRSITIYLVRQDTLDRYVYLEHGAHWAIGALAIILLLSIDHRFAVPEWVTASVGVVFIGAAFTESVRRNRLTVRSPTKFGS
;
A
#
# COMPACT_ATOMS: atom_id res chain seq x y z
N MET A 1 0.04 -21.37 21.93
CA MET A 1 -0.63 -21.83 20.69
C MET A 1 0.38 -21.80 19.56
N SER A 2 0.65 -22.94 18.93
CA SER A 2 1.72 -23.12 17.95
C SER A 2 1.58 -22.14 16.79
N THR A 3 2.72 -21.65 16.27
CA THR A 3 2.84 -20.81 15.05
C THR A 3 1.95 -21.31 13.91
N PHE A 4 1.77 -22.62 13.83
CA PHE A 4 0.86 -23.30 12.89
C PHE A 4 -0.62 -22.84 12.97
N ARG A 5 -1.17 -22.55 14.16
CA ARG A 5 -2.55 -22.04 14.28
C ARG A 5 -2.69 -20.57 13.86
N ILE A 6 -1.61 -19.78 13.95
CA ILE A 6 -1.63 -18.36 13.56
C ILE A 6 -1.60 -18.23 12.04
N PHE A 7 -0.78 -19.04 11.37
CA PHE A 7 -0.65 -19.00 9.90
C PHE A 7 -1.63 -19.95 9.20
N GLY A 8 -2.16 -20.97 9.86
CA GLY A 8 -3.05 -21.96 9.23
C GLY A 8 -4.34 -21.35 8.65
N PHE A 9 -4.97 -20.41 9.36
CA PHE A 9 -6.14 -19.70 8.85
C PHE A 9 -5.76 -18.79 7.66
N SER A 10 -4.65 -18.05 7.76
CA SER A 10 -4.17 -17.19 6.68
C SER A 10 -3.80 -18.00 5.43
N LEU A 11 -3.20 -19.18 5.60
CA LEU A 11 -2.87 -20.09 4.51
C LEU A 11 -4.13 -20.65 3.84
N LEU A 12 -5.14 -21.05 4.63
CA LEU A 12 -6.43 -21.48 4.09
C LEU A 12 -7.10 -20.38 3.26
N MET A 13 -7.18 -19.16 3.81
CA MET A 13 -7.74 -18.01 3.09
C MET A 13 -6.93 -17.67 1.84
N THR A 14 -5.61 -17.86 1.87
CA THR A 14 -4.74 -17.70 0.71
C THR A 14 -5.06 -18.71 -0.38
N VAL A 15 -5.18 -19.99 -0.03
CA VAL A 15 -5.56 -21.04 -0.99
C VAL A 15 -6.93 -20.74 -1.59
N VAL A 16 -7.92 -20.37 -0.76
CA VAL A 16 -9.25 -19.98 -1.24
C VAL A 16 -9.16 -18.80 -2.20
N ALA A 17 -8.41 -17.74 -1.86
CA ALA A 17 -8.26 -16.57 -2.71
C ALA A 17 -7.56 -16.91 -4.04
N LEU A 18 -6.52 -17.75 -4.02
CA LEU A 18 -5.81 -18.18 -5.24
C LEU A 18 -6.71 -19.02 -6.15
N VAL A 19 -7.49 -19.94 -5.59
CA VAL A 19 -8.45 -20.74 -6.37
C VAL A 19 -9.53 -19.83 -6.96
N THR A 20 -10.12 -18.94 -6.17
CA THR A 20 -11.13 -17.98 -6.66
C THR A 20 -10.56 -17.07 -7.75
N GLY A 21 -9.33 -16.55 -7.56
CA GLY A 21 -8.66 -15.72 -8.55
C GLY A 21 -8.37 -16.47 -9.86
N TYR A 22 -7.96 -17.73 -9.78
CA TYR A 22 -7.76 -18.57 -10.97
C TYR A 22 -9.07 -18.86 -11.70
N LEU A 23 -10.15 -19.15 -10.98
CA LEU A 23 -11.47 -19.37 -11.57
C LEU A 23 -12.04 -18.09 -12.20
N HIS A 24 -11.68 -16.92 -11.67
CA HIS A 24 -12.13 -15.62 -12.17
C HIS A 24 -11.43 -15.21 -13.47
N GLY A 25 -10.09 -15.23 -13.51
CA GLY A 25 -9.33 -14.70 -14.65
C GLY A 25 -8.12 -15.54 -15.07
N GLY A 26 -8.09 -16.82 -14.70
CA GLY A 26 -7.08 -17.76 -15.14
C GLY A 26 -5.66 -17.48 -14.60
N PRO A 27 -4.61 -17.88 -15.34
CA PRO A 27 -3.22 -17.73 -14.92
C PRO A 27 -2.77 -16.27 -14.72
N THR A 28 -3.28 -15.35 -15.54
CA THR A 28 -2.93 -13.93 -15.43
C THR A 28 -3.46 -13.34 -14.14
N ALA A 29 -4.74 -13.58 -13.81
CA ALA A 29 -5.31 -13.11 -12.56
C ALA A 29 -4.62 -13.71 -11.33
N LEU A 30 -4.21 -14.98 -11.41
CA LEU A 30 -3.43 -15.63 -10.36
C LEU A 30 -2.07 -14.94 -10.15
N PHE A 31 -1.37 -14.59 -11.23
CA PHE A 31 -0.10 -13.86 -11.16
C PHE A 31 -0.30 -12.47 -10.54
N LEU A 32 -1.27 -11.69 -11.03
CA LEU A 32 -1.55 -10.35 -10.50
C LEU A 32 -1.91 -10.41 -9.01
N LEU A 33 -2.77 -11.35 -8.61
CA LEU A 33 -3.14 -11.57 -7.21
C LEU A 33 -1.90 -11.86 -6.34
N ALA A 34 -1.00 -12.74 -6.81
CA ALA A 34 0.22 -13.06 -6.09
C ALA A 34 1.15 -11.84 -5.96
N VAL A 35 1.27 -11.02 -7.01
CA VAL A 35 2.06 -9.79 -6.97
C VAL A 35 1.44 -8.77 -6.01
N LEU A 36 0.12 -8.58 -6.02
CA LEU A 36 -0.57 -7.69 -5.09
C LEU A 36 -0.40 -8.12 -3.64
N ALA A 37 -0.50 -9.43 -3.36
CA ALA A 37 -0.24 -9.97 -2.04
C ALA A 37 1.21 -9.72 -1.59
N LEU A 38 2.18 -9.93 -2.51
CA LEU A 38 3.59 -9.66 -2.24
C LEU A 38 3.85 -8.18 -1.97
N LEU A 39 3.25 -7.30 -2.78
CA LEU A 39 3.34 -5.86 -2.64
C LEU A 39 2.79 -5.41 -1.28
N GLU A 40 1.59 -5.88 -0.91
CA GLU A 40 0.95 -5.56 0.37
C GLU A 40 1.81 -5.98 1.55
N VAL A 41 2.35 -7.19 1.53
CA VAL A 41 3.22 -7.70 2.61
C VAL A 41 4.50 -6.88 2.71
N SER A 42 5.07 -6.45 1.59
CA SER A 42 6.31 -5.68 1.56
C SER A 42 6.10 -4.26 2.07
N LEU A 43 5.04 -3.59 1.62
CA LEU A 43 4.68 -2.24 2.05
C LEU A 43 4.26 -2.18 3.52
N SER A 44 3.52 -3.19 3.95
CA SER A 44 2.99 -3.24 5.31
C SER A 44 3.98 -3.81 6.34
N PHE A 45 5.21 -4.14 5.94
CA PHE A 45 6.17 -4.75 6.86
C PHE A 45 6.59 -3.78 7.97
N ASP A 46 7.02 -2.56 7.62
CA ASP A 46 7.42 -1.55 8.61
C ASP A 46 6.20 -1.04 9.40
N ASN A 47 5.05 -0.99 8.74
CA ASN A 47 3.77 -0.67 9.35
C ASN A 47 3.40 -1.71 10.43
N ALA A 48 3.61 -2.99 10.15
CA ALA A 48 3.40 -4.07 11.11
C ALA A 48 4.33 -3.97 12.33
N ILE A 49 5.57 -3.47 12.16
CA ILE A 49 6.51 -3.21 13.26
C ILE A 49 6.00 -2.07 14.15
N ILE A 50 5.59 -0.94 13.55
CA ILE A 50 5.06 0.21 14.29
C ILE A 50 3.79 -0.20 15.05
N ASN A 51 2.89 -0.92 14.38
CA ASN A 51 1.65 -1.39 14.99
C ASN A 51 1.93 -2.36 16.14
N ALA A 52 2.90 -3.28 15.96
CA ALA A 52 3.34 -4.17 17.03
C ALA A 52 3.87 -3.41 18.25
N ALA A 53 4.72 -2.41 18.03
CA ALA A 53 5.32 -1.60 19.09
C ALA A 53 4.27 -0.80 19.89
N ILE A 54 3.23 -0.29 19.23
CA ILE A 54 2.12 0.39 19.89
C ILE A 54 1.22 -0.61 20.62
N LEU A 55 0.93 -1.77 20.02
CA LEU A 55 0.09 -2.82 20.60
C LEU A 55 0.68 -3.37 21.90
N GLN A 56 2.00 -3.49 22.00
CA GLN A 56 2.70 -3.88 23.22
C GLN A 56 2.47 -2.93 24.40
N ARG A 57 2.13 -1.66 24.14
CA ARG A 57 1.83 -0.65 25.18
C ARG A 57 0.38 -0.70 25.67
N MET A 58 -0.49 -1.48 25.04
CA MET A 58 -1.90 -1.59 25.38
C MET A 58 -2.20 -2.69 26.39
N SER A 59 -3.30 -2.57 27.13
CA SER A 59 -3.81 -3.65 27.97
C SER A 59 -4.27 -4.87 27.13
N PRO A 60 -4.31 -6.09 27.69
CA PRO A 60 -4.70 -7.29 26.96
C PRO A 60 -6.10 -7.22 26.32
N PHE A 61 -7.00 -6.41 26.88
CA PHE A 61 -8.31 -6.15 26.31
C PHE A 61 -8.20 -5.41 24.97
N TRP A 62 -7.46 -4.30 24.95
CA TRP A 62 -7.27 -3.49 23.74
C TRP A 62 -6.44 -4.21 22.68
N GLN A 63 -5.47 -5.03 23.08
CA GLN A 63 -4.76 -5.93 22.17
C GLN A 63 -5.73 -6.89 21.46
N ARG A 64 -6.65 -7.52 22.20
CA ARG A 64 -7.67 -8.39 21.59
C ARG A 64 -8.64 -7.60 20.71
N MET A 65 -9.05 -6.41 21.13
CA MET A 65 -9.95 -5.54 20.36
C MET A 65 -9.35 -5.20 18.99
N PHE A 66 -8.09 -4.76 18.97
CA PHE A 66 -7.37 -4.49 17.73
C PHE A 66 -7.24 -5.73 16.86
N LEU A 67 -6.81 -6.86 17.43
CA LEU A 67 -6.63 -8.11 16.68
C LEU A 67 -7.93 -8.79 16.20
N THR A 68 -9.10 -8.26 16.58
CA THR A 68 -10.42 -8.75 16.19
C THR A 68 -11.18 -7.70 15.37
N ILE A 69 -11.65 -6.64 16.02
CA ILE A 69 -12.44 -5.57 15.40
C ILE A 69 -11.56 -4.64 14.58
N GLY A 70 -10.39 -4.27 15.09
CA GLY A 70 -9.49 -3.35 14.37
C GLY A 70 -9.07 -3.90 13.02
N ILE A 71 -8.63 -5.15 13.01
CA ILE A 71 -8.33 -5.87 11.76
C ILE A 71 -9.57 -5.99 10.87
N LEU A 72 -10.76 -6.23 11.41
CA LEU A 72 -11.97 -6.26 10.58
C LEU A 72 -12.17 -4.90 9.87
N ILE A 73 -11.98 -3.78 10.57
CA ILE A 73 -12.07 -2.42 10.02
C ILE A 73 -10.95 -2.19 8.98
N ALA A 74 -9.71 -2.53 9.31
CA ALA A 74 -8.56 -2.35 8.43
C ALA A 74 -8.64 -3.22 7.16
N VAL A 75 -9.19 -4.43 7.25
CA VAL A 75 -9.33 -5.34 6.09
C VAL A 75 -10.58 -5.03 5.28
N PHE A 76 -11.75 -5.00 5.90
CA PHE A 76 -13.00 -4.77 5.16
C PHE A 76 -13.21 -3.30 4.82
N GLY A 77 -12.97 -2.39 5.76
CA GLY A 77 -13.13 -0.96 5.52
C GLY A 77 -12.09 -0.43 4.54
N MET A 78 -10.82 -0.52 4.92
CA MET A 78 -9.76 0.20 4.19
C MET A 78 -9.23 -0.55 2.95
N ARG A 79 -9.31 -1.89 2.88
CA ARG A 79 -8.78 -2.65 1.74
C ARG A 79 -9.85 -3.17 0.78
N LEU A 80 -11.09 -3.31 1.22
CA LEU A 80 -12.19 -3.78 0.36
C LEU A 80 -13.14 -2.63 0.01
N VAL A 81 -13.74 -1.97 1.00
CA VAL A 81 -14.75 -0.93 0.76
C VAL A 81 -14.12 0.34 0.20
N PHE A 82 -12.97 0.74 0.69
CA PHE A 82 -12.32 2.00 0.29
C PHE A 82 -11.92 2.08 -1.19
N PRO A 83 -11.22 1.08 -1.80
CA PRO A 83 -10.95 1.09 -3.25
C PRO A 83 -12.23 1.21 -4.08
N LEU A 84 -13.26 0.48 -3.69
CA LEU A 84 -14.55 0.51 -4.36
C LEU A 84 -15.19 1.90 -4.23
N ALA A 85 -15.12 2.52 -3.05
CA ALA A 85 -15.65 3.87 -2.81
C ALA A 85 -14.95 4.94 -3.67
N ILE A 86 -13.63 4.84 -3.89
CA ILE A 86 -12.92 5.73 -4.83
C ILE A 86 -13.49 5.56 -6.24
N ILE A 87 -13.64 4.33 -6.71
CA ILE A 87 -14.21 4.06 -8.03
C ILE A 87 -15.64 4.61 -8.15
N TRP A 88 -16.49 4.40 -7.14
CA TRP A 88 -17.89 4.85 -7.19
C TRP A 88 -18.01 6.37 -7.25
N THR A 89 -17.22 7.07 -6.44
CA THR A 89 -17.22 8.54 -6.39
C THR A 89 -16.63 9.15 -7.64
N THR A 90 -15.64 8.51 -8.26
CA THR A 90 -14.99 8.99 -9.49
C THR A 90 -15.79 8.64 -10.75
N ALA A 91 -16.37 7.44 -10.83
CA ALA A 91 -17.17 6.98 -11.96
C ALA A 91 -18.64 7.42 -11.90
N GLY A 92 -19.10 8.01 -10.79
CA GLY A 92 -20.48 8.47 -10.60
C GLY A 92 -21.51 7.32 -10.59
N LEU A 93 -21.08 6.10 -10.23
CA LEU A 93 -21.93 4.90 -10.23
C LEU A 93 -22.46 4.61 -8.82
N ASP A 94 -23.70 4.13 -8.76
CA ASP A 94 -24.25 3.57 -7.52
C ASP A 94 -23.44 2.33 -7.08
N PRO A 95 -23.08 2.19 -5.79
CA PRO A 95 -22.26 1.09 -5.28
C PRO A 95 -22.79 -0.30 -5.60
N VAL A 96 -24.11 -0.48 -5.51
CA VAL A 96 -24.76 -1.77 -5.78
C VAL A 96 -24.65 -2.06 -7.26
N ARG A 97 -24.89 -1.05 -8.11
CA ARG A 97 -24.81 -1.20 -9.56
C ARG A 97 -23.38 -1.50 -10.03
N ALA A 98 -22.36 -0.84 -9.48
CA ALA A 98 -20.97 -1.11 -9.81
C ALA A 98 -20.55 -2.54 -9.45
N MET A 99 -21.01 -3.05 -8.29
CA MET A 99 -20.75 -4.44 -7.89
C MET A 99 -21.48 -5.44 -8.80
N GLU A 100 -22.74 -5.17 -9.16
CA GLU A 100 -23.46 -6.00 -10.12
C GLU A 100 -22.76 -6.08 -11.48
N LEU A 101 -22.28 -4.94 -12.00
CA LEU A 101 -21.55 -4.86 -13.26
C LEU A 101 -20.21 -5.61 -13.19
N ALA A 102 -19.51 -5.54 -12.06
CA ALA A 102 -18.25 -6.26 -11.86
C ALA A 102 -18.44 -7.79 -11.72
N LEU A 103 -19.53 -8.23 -11.04
CA LEU A 103 -19.83 -9.65 -10.85
C LEU A 103 -20.48 -10.32 -12.06
N ARG A 104 -21.02 -9.54 -12.99
CA ARG A 104 -21.69 -10.03 -14.20
C ARG A 104 -21.08 -9.39 -15.44
N PRO A 105 -19.81 -9.69 -15.76
CA PRO A 105 -19.21 -9.19 -16.98
C PRO A 105 -19.95 -9.75 -18.22
N PRO A 106 -20.09 -8.96 -19.29
CA PRO A 106 -20.69 -9.42 -20.53
C PRO A 106 -19.84 -10.53 -21.18
N ALA A 107 -20.50 -11.40 -21.95
CA ALA A 107 -19.85 -12.52 -22.62
C ALA A 107 -18.70 -12.04 -23.52
N HIS A 108 -17.57 -12.76 -23.48
CA HIS A 108 -16.36 -12.48 -24.26
C HIS A 108 -15.67 -11.12 -23.98
N GLY A 109 -15.94 -10.47 -22.85
CA GLY A 109 -15.30 -9.20 -22.49
C GLY A 109 -15.77 -8.02 -23.35
N ALA A 110 -17.02 -8.05 -23.81
CA ALA A 110 -17.58 -6.93 -24.57
C ALA A 110 -17.64 -5.65 -23.72
N LEU A 111 -17.41 -4.50 -24.34
CA LEU A 111 -17.47 -3.22 -23.62
C LEU A 111 -18.91 -2.77 -23.31
N GLU A 112 -19.91 -3.44 -23.89
CA GLU A 112 -21.33 -3.17 -23.73
C GLU A 112 -22.11 -4.48 -23.59
N PHE A 113 -23.20 -4.43 -22.85
CA PHE A 113 -24.17 -5.51 -22.78
C PHE A 113 -25.06 -5.51 -24.04
N ALA A 114 -25.79 -6.62 -24.26
CA ALA A 114 -26.71 -6.74 -25.39
C ALA A 114 -27.86 -5.70 -25.39
N ASP A 115 -28.11 -5.05 -24.25
CA ASP A 115 -29.08 -3.96 -24.08
C ASP A 115 -28.50 -2.57 -24.38
N GLY A 116 -27.22 -2.47 -24.76
CA GLY A 116 -26.50 -1.22 -25.02
C GLY A 116 -25.98 -0.50 -23.76
N SER A 117 -26.17 -1.09 -22.56
CA SER A 117 -25.62 -0.53 -21.33
C SER A 117 -24.09 -0.73 -21.26
N PRO A 118 -23.33 0.23 -20.71
CA PRO A 118 -21.88 0.11 -20.62
C PRO A 118 -21.46 -0.96 -19.60
N SER A 119 -20.44 -1.74 -19.95
CA SER A 119 -19.79 -2.68 -19.04
C SER A 119 -18.98 -1.96 -17.95
N TYR A 120 -18.64 -2.69 -16.89
CA TYR A 120 -17.72 -2.21 -15.86
C TYR A 120 -16.38 -1.76 -16.47
N GLU A 121 -15.82 -2.57 -17.37
CA GLU A 121 -14.55 -2.29 -18.04
C GLU A 121 -14.61 -0.96 -18.81
N LYS A 122 -15.66 -0.72 -19.60
CA LYS A 122 -15.84 0.53 -20.33
C LYS A 122 -15.88 1.76 -19.41
N LEU A 123 -16.57 1.66 -18.28
CA LEU A 123 -16.69 2.75 -17.31
C LEU A 123 -15.35 3.04 -16.62
N ILE A 124 -14.60 1.99 -16.26
CA ILE A 124 -13.28 2.11 -15.68
C ILE A 124 -12.26 2.66 -16.68
N THR A 125 -12.27 2.21 -17.93
CA THR A 125 -11.37 2.76 -18.96
C THR A 125 -11.62 4.25 -19.18
N ALA A 126 -12.88 4.70 -19.12
CA ALA A 126 -13.21 6.12 -19.20
C ALA A 126 -12.71 6.92 -17.97
N ALA A 127 -12.82 6.33 -16.77
CA ALA A 127 -12.32 6.93 -15.53
C ALA A 127 -10.80 6.78 -15.34
N HIS A 128 -10.13 5.97 -16.16
CA HIS A 128 -8.73 5.60 -15.97
C HIS A 128 -7.78 6.81 -15.87
N PRO A 129 -7.85 7.87 -16.72
CA PRO A 129 -6.99 9.04 -16.55
C PRO A 129 -7.14 9.73 -15.19
N GLN A 130 -8.34 9.74 -14.62
CA GLN A 130 -8.62 10.30 -13.31
C GLN A 130 -8.01 9.45 -12.19
N ILE A 131 -8.22 8.12 -12.24
CA ILE A 131 -7.65 7.16 -11.29
C ILE A 131 -6.12 7.20 -11.33
N ALA A 132 -5.56 7.22 -12.55
CA ALA A 132 -4.14 7.26 -12.81
C ALA A 132 -3.49 8.55 -12.28
N ALA A 133 -4.10 9.70 -12.54
CA ALA A 133 -3.60 10.98 -12.02
C ALA A 133 -3.68 11.05 -10.49
N PHE A 134 -4.81 10.66 -9.90
CA PHE A 134 -5.00 10.64 -8.46
C PHE A 134 -3.99 9.72 -7.77
N GLY A 135 -3.96 8.46 -8.20
CA GLY A 135 -3.11 7.45 -7.57
C GLY A 135 -1.64 7.65 -7.88
N GLY A 136 -1.30 8.01 -9.11
CA GLY A 136 0.06 8.31 -9.53
C GLY A 136 0.67 9.47 -8.74
N MET A 137 -0.09 10.54 -8.51
CA MET A 137 0.36 11.67 -7.69
C MET A 137 0.49 11.32 -6.21
N PHE A 138 -0.42 10.51 -5.66
CA PHE A 138 -0.33 10.03 -4.29
C PHE A 138 0.94 9.17 -4.07
N LEU A 139 1.16 8.17 -4.94
CA LEU A 139 2.34 7.30 -4.88
C LEU A 139 3.64 8.07 -5.13
N LEU A 140 3.62 9.06 -6.03
CA LEU A 140 4.76 9.93 -6.28
C LEU A 140 5.10 10.75 -5.03
N MET A 141 4.10 11.31 -4.34
CA MET A 141 4.31 12.04 -3.08
C MET A 141 4.91 11.14 -2.01
N LEU A 142 4.42 9.91 -1.87
CA LEU A 142 4.97 8.91 -0.95
C LEU A 142 6.43 8.60 -1.27
N PHE A 143 6.74 8.33 -2.55
CA PHE A 143 8.10 8.05 -2.99
C PHE A 143 9.04 9.25 -2.80
N LEU A 144 8.59 10.46 -3.12
CA LEU A 144 9.40 11.67 -2.96
C LEU A 144 9.66 11.97 -1.48
N ASP A 145 8.67 11.83 -0.60
CA ASP A 145 8.89 11.95 0.84
C ASP A 145 9.92 10.91 1.31
N PHE A 146 9.85 9.68 0.79
CA PHE A 146 10.83 8.63 1.10
C PHE A 146 12.26 8.97 0.67
N VAL A 147 12.46 9.37 -0.59
CA VAL A 147 13.78 9.63 -1.20
C VAL A 147 14.43 10.90 -0.65
N VAL A 148 13.61 11.89 -0.32
CA VAL A 148 14.07 13.21 0.13
C VAL A 148 14.34 13.24 1.65
N HIS A 149 13.76 12.32 2.42
CA HIS A 149 14.06 12.18 3.85
C HIS A 149 15.50 11.71 4.09
N ASP A 150 16.20 12.31 5.05
CA ASP A 150 17.54 11.85 5.40
C ASP A 150 17.47 10.61 6.28
N ARG A 151 17.85 9.47 5.71
CA ARG A 151 17.86 8.15 6.39
C ARG A 151 19.29 7.64 6.59
N ASP A 152 19.47 6.84 7.64
CA ASP A 152 20.74 6.19 7.99
C ASP A 152 21.17 5.13 6.97
N ILE A 153 20.21 4.47 6.34
CA ILE A 153 20.45 3.41 5.35
C ILE A 153 19.99 3.94 3.99
N LYS A 154 20.93 3.96 3.04
CA LYS A 154 20.68 4.40 1.68
C LYS A 154 20.96 3.25 0.72
N TRP A 155 19.93 2.77 0.00
CA TRP A 155 20.05 1.58 -0.86
C TRP A 155 20.75 1.93 -2.17
N LEU A 156 20.28 2.98 -2.85
CA LEU A 156 20.91 3.54 -4.05
C LEU A 156 21.68 4.82 -3.70
N LYS A 157 22.84 4.66 -3.05
CA LYS A 157 23.65 5.78 -2.51
C LYS A 157 23.94 6.91 -3.52
N TRP A 158 24.06 6.61 -4.80
CA TRP A 158 24.36 7.63 -5.82
C TRP A 158 23.16 8.55 -6.13
N ILE A 159 21.93 8.04 -5.99
CA ILE A 159 20.69 8.82 -6.21
C ILE A 159 20.20 9.41 -4.88
N GLU A 160 20.19 8.64 -3.80
CA GLU A 160 19.57 9.06 -2.53
C GLU A 160 20.37 10.17 -1.79
N VAL A 161 21.71 10.19 -1.91
CA VAL A 161 22.56 11.19 -1.23
C VAL A 161 22.36 12.63 -1.75
N PRO A 162 22.33 12.91 -3.07
CA PRO A 162 22.06 14.26 -3.57
C PRO A 162 20.62 14.72 -3.26
N PHE A 163 19.63 13.83 -3.35
CA PHE A 163 18.24 14.15 -3.02
C PHE A 163 18.03 14.45 -1.52
N ALA A 164 18.64 13.67 -0.62
CA ALA A 164 18.60 13.93 0.83
C ALA A 164 19.21 15.30 1.21
N ARG A 165 20.21 15.78 0.45
CA ARG A 165 20.79 17.11 0.68
C ARG A 165 19.83 18.24 0.31
N ILE A 166 19.06 18.06 -0.76
CA ILE A 166 18.02 19.00 -1.23
C ILE A 166 16.81 18.96 -0.28
N GLY A 167 16.52 17.81 0.32
CA GLY A 167 15.38 17.60 1.24
C GLY A 167 15.37 18.38 2.54
N ARG A 168 16.47 19.03 2.92
CA ARG A 168 16.48 19.99 4.04
C ARG A 168 15.53 21.17 3.81
N LEU A 169 15.18 21.46 2.56
CA LEU A 169 14.10 22.35 2.19
C LEU A 169 12.81 21.53 2.21
N GLY A 170 12.14 21.42 3.37
CA GLY A 170 11.05 20.45 3.62
C GLY A 170 9.81 20.48 2.69
N GLN A 171 9.79 21.32 1.66
CA GLN A 171 8.73 21.42 0.64
C GLN A 171 9.12 20.85 -0.73
N VAL A 172 10.34 20.33 -0.90
CA VAL A 172 10.82 19.78 -2.18
C VAL A 172 9.89 18.69 -2.77
N PRO A 173 9.37 17.72 -1.99
CA PRO A 173 8.46 16.71 -2.53
C PRO A 173 7.22 17.33 -3.18
N VAL A 174 6.62 18.33 -2.51
CA VAL A 174 5.42 19.03 -2.99
C VAL A 174 5.72 19.81 -4.28
N ILE A 175 6.86 20.49 -4.34
CA ILE A 175 7.27 21.26 -5.53
C ILE A 175 7.49 20.33 -6.72
N VAL A 176 8.27 19.26 -6.53
CA VAL A 176 8.57 18.30 -7.60
C VAL A 176 7.29 17.60 -8.08
N ALA A 177 6.42 17.19 -7.16
CA ALA A 177 5.11 16.62 -7.49
C ALA A 177 4.23 17.62 -8.26
N SER A 178 4.16 18.89 -7.84
CA SER A 178 3.38 19.92 -8.52
C SER A 178 3.87 20.16 -9.95
N VAL A 179 5.19 20.24 -10.14
CA VAL A 179 5.80 20.35 -11.48
C VAL A 179 5.50 19.10 -12.31
N GLY A 180 5.64 17.91 -11.72
CA GLY A 180 5.29 16.64 -12.35
C GLY A 180 3.83 16.58 -12.81
N LEU A 181 2.89 17.06 -11.98
CA LEU A 181 1.47 17.13 -12.31
C LEU A 181 1.18 18.08 -13.47
N VAL A 182 1.80 19.27 -13.47
CA VAL A 182 1.67 20.23 -14.57
C VAL A 182 2.21 19.63 -15.87
N LEU A 183 3.36 18.96 -15.82
CA LEU A 183 3.95 18.29 -16.98
C LEU A 183 3.08 17.11 -17.46
N ALA A 184 2.56 16.29 -16.56
CA ALA A 184 1.65 15.20 -16.90
C ALA A 184 0.37 15.74 -17.56
N GLY A 185 -0.24 16.78 -17.00
CA GLY A 185 -1.38 17.46 -17.60
C GLY A 185 -1.06 18.07 -18.96
N ALA A 186 0.12 18.65 -19.15
CA ALA A 186 0.50 19.27 -20.42
C ALA A 186 0.85 18.26 -21.52
N LEU A 187 1.57 17.18 -21.17
CA LEU A 187 2.17 16.26 -22.14
C LEU A 187 1.34 14.99 -22.38
N LEU A 188 0.52 14.57 -21.42
CA LEU A 188 -0.18 13.28 -21.46
C LEU A 188 -1.70 13.43 -21.69
N THR A 189 -2.20 14.65 -21.90
CA THR A 189 -3.62 14.90 -22.20
C THR A 189 -3.81 15.57 -23.55
N HIS A 190 -4.81 15.10 -24.30
CA HIS A 190 -5.06 15.55 -25.68
C HIS A 190 -6.21 16.56 -25.78
N SER A 191 -7.03 16.70 -24.73
CA SER A 191 -8.15 17.65 -24.68
C SER A 191 -8.08 18.55 -23.44
N SER A 192 -8.65 19.76 -23.54
CA SER A 192 -8.71 20.69 -22.40
C SER A 192 -9.53 20.15 -21.24
N ASP A 193 -10.57 19.36 -21.54
CA ASP A 193 -11.44 18.75 -20.53
C ASP A 193 -10.70 17.65 -19.76
N GLN A 194 -10.05 16.74 -20.48
CA GLN A 194 -9.21 15.69 -19.88
C GLN A 194 -8.08 16.29 -19.04
N ARG A 195 -7.47 17.38 -19.51
CA ARG A 195 -6.45 18.13 -18.74
C ARG A 195 -6.99 18.64 -17.41
N GLY A 196 -8.19 19.23 -17.41
CA GLY A 196 -8.86 19.67 -16.19
C GLY A 196 -9.07 18.52 -15.21
N THR A 197 -9.61 17.40 -15.70
CA THR A 197 -9.83 16.19 -14.90
C THR A 197 -8.54 15.65 -14.29
N VAL A 198 -7.47 15.54 -15.08
CA VAL A 198 -6.15 15.06 -14.61
C VAL A 198 -5.55 15.98 -13.56
N LEU A 199 -5.58 17.30 -13.77
CA LEU A 199 -5.03 18.27 -12.82
C LEU A 199 -5.80 18.28 -11.50
N ILE A 200 -7.13 18.23 -11.54
CA ILE A 200 -7.98 18.17 -10.35
C ILE A 200 -7.74 16.86 -9.59
N ALA A 201 -7.76 15.73 -10.30
CA ALA A 201 -7.57 14.41 -9.70
C ALA A 201 -6.17 14.26 -9.08
N GLY A 202 -5.12 14.69 -9.80
CA GLY A 202 -3.76 14.68 -9.29
C GLY A 202 -3.57 15.59 -8.06
N LEU A 203 -4.19 16.77 -8.06
CA LEU A 203 -4.20 17.65 -6.89
C LEU A 203 -4.91 16.99 -5.70
N LEU A 204 -6.05 16.34 -5.91
CA LEU A 204 -6.75 15.60 -4.87
C LEU A 204 -5.89 14.45 -4.33
N GLY A 205 -5.13 13.76 -5.19
CA GLY A 205 -4.16 12.74 -4.76
C GLY A 205 -3.08 13.31 -3.83
N MET A 206 -2.49 14.46 -4.20
CA MET A 206 -1.51 15.16 -3.37
C MET A 206 -2.11 15.63 -2.03
N VAL A 207 -3.30 16.24 -2.06
CA VAL A 207 -4.01 16.70 -0.86
C VAL A 207 -4.31 15.52 0.06
N THR A 208 -4.78 14.41 -0.50
CA THR A 208 -5.09 13.20 0.28
C THR A 208 -3.83 12.67 0.95
N TYR A 209 -2.70 12.61 0.25
CA TYR A 209 -1.41 12.26 0.85
C TYR A 209 -1.04 13.18 2.04
N LEU A 210 -1.14 14.50 1.84
CA LEU A 210 -0.79 15.48 2.88
C LEU A 210 -1.72 15.37 4.10
N VAL A 211 -3.02 15.15 3.87
CA VAL A 211 -4.01 14.95 4.93
C VAL A 211 -3.73 13.67 5.70
N VAL A 212 -3.54 12.55 5.01
CA VAL A 212 -3.27 11.23 5.62
C VAL A 212 -1.99 11.28 6.45
N ASN A 213 -0.90 11.81 5.90
CA ASN A 213 0.37 11.96 6.61
C ASN A 213 0.27 12.98 7.75
N GLY A 214 -0.45 14.08 7.54
CA GLY A 214 -0.69 15.12 8.54
C GLY A 214 -1.47 14.60 9.75
N ILE A 215 -2.53 13.82 9.52
CA ILE A 215 -3.32 13.16 10.57
C ILE A 215 -2.44 12.15 11.32
N SER A 216 -1.69 11.31 10.61
CA SER A 216 -0.78 10.33 11.24
C SER A 216 0.22 11.00 12.19
N ARG A 217 0.78 12.16 11.80
CA ARG A 217 1.68 12.96 12.63
C ARG A 217 0.96 13.63 13.79
N ALA A 218 -0.23 14.20 13.57
CA ALA A 218 -0.99 14.92 14.59
C ALA A 218 -1.53 13.99 15.69
N PHE A 219 -1.88 12.74 15.35
CA PHE A 219 -2.38 11.76 16.30
C PHE A 219 -1.28 10.98 17.02
N ARG A 220 0.00 11.21 16.69
CA ARG A 220 1.13 10.52 17.34
C ARG A 220 1.18 10.86 18.84
N PRO A 221 0.94 9.89 19.73
CA PRO A 221 0.93 10.15 21.17
C PRO A 221 2.32 10.57 21.68
N ALA A 222 2.37 11.55 22.59
CA ALA A 222 3.59 11.94 23.28
C ALA A 222 4.19 10.72 24.01
N GLY A 223 5.45 10.38 23.73
CA GLY A 223 6.16 9.22 24.31
C GLY A 223 6.24 7.96 23.42
N VAL A 224 5.68 7.97 22.19
CA VAL A 224 5.90 6.91 21.18
C VAL A 224 7.23 7.16 20.46
N GLY A 225 8.32 6.74 21.11
CA GLY A 225 9.71 6.87 20.63
C GLY A 225 10.74 6.96 21.76
N GLU A 226 10.32 7.45 22.92
CA GLU A 226 11.13 7.52 24.14
C GLU A 226 10.87 6.27 24.99
N ALA A 227 11.35 5.11 24.55
CA ALA A 227 11.44 3.96 25.43
C ALA A 227 12.66 4.14 26.34
N THR A 228 12.47 4.63 27.56
CA THR A 228 13.52 4.59 28.58
C THR A 228 13.76 3.12 28.93
N PRO A 229 14.96 2.55 28.67
CA PRO A 229 15.24 1.16 29.01
C PRO A 229 15.10 0.97 30.53
N GLY A 230 14.23 0.06 30.97
CA GLY A 230 14.10 -0.32 32.38
C GLY A 230 12.84 0.17 33.12
N VAL A 231 11.99 1.01 32.53
CA VAL A 231 10.68 1.36 33.11
C VAL A 231 9.60 0.56 32.40
N GLN A 232 8.97 -0.39 33.09
CA GLN A 232 7.76 -1.04 32.58
C GLN A 232 6.66 0.01 32.42
N ALA A 233 6.45 0.46 31.18
CA ALA A 233 5.37 1.38 30.85
C ALA A 233 4.05 0.77 31.32
N ARG A 234 3.30 1.50 32.15
CA ARG A 234 1.97 1.08 32.59
C ARG A 234 1.10 0.86 31.36
N GLN A 235 0.66 -0.37 31.13
CA GLN A 235 -0.16 -0.71 29.98
C GLN A 235 -1.39 0.20 29.93
N ALA A 236 -1.56 0.89 28.80
CA ALA A 236 -2.63 1.84 28.60
C ALA A 236 -3.99 1.12 28.65
N ALA A 237 -4.85 1.56 29.56
CA ALA A 237 -6.20 1.04 29.78
C ALA A 237 -7.24 2.17 29.76
N GLY A 238 -8.53 1.82 29.68
CA GLY A 238 -9.62 2.80 29.64
C GLY A 238 -9.48 3.78 28.47
N LYS A 239 -9.52 5.09 28.76
CA LYS A 239 -9.43 6.16 27.75
C LYS A 239 -8.08 6.19 27.02
N ALA A 240 -6.98 5.88 27.72
CA ALA A 240 -5.65 5.85 27.09
C ALA A 240 -5.52 4.68 26.10
N GLY A 241 -6.07 3.51 26.43
CA GLY A 241 -6.11 2.39 25.51
C GLY A 241 -7.02 2.63 24.30
N CYS A 242 -8.15 3.33 24.50
CA CYS A 242 -9.03 3.75 23.40
C CYS A 242 -8.33 4.72 22.44
N ALA A 243 -7.61 5.72 22.96
CA ALA A 243 -6.87 6.66 22.13
C ALA A 243 -5.78 5.96 21.30
N LEU A 244 -5.03 5.04 21.90
CA LEU A 244 -4.05 4.24 21.17
C LEU A 244 -4.71 3.31 20.14
N PHE A 245 -5.90 2.77 20.43
CA PHE A 245 -6.66 1.95 19.48
C PHE A 245 -7.08 2.78 18.27
N LEU A 246 -7.68 3.95 18.48
CA LEU A 246 -8.03 4.86 17.38
C LEU A 246 -6.79 5.29 16.59
N TYR A 247 -5.66 5.53 17.27
CA TYR A 247 -4.40 5.84 16.60
C TYR A 247 -3.93 4.68 15.70
N LEU A 248 -4.01 3.44 16.17
CA LEU A 248 -3.70 2.27 15.35
C LEU A 248 -4.61 2.15 14.13
N GLU A 249 -5.92 2.37 14.27
CA GLU A 249 -6.85 2.34 13.13
C GLU A 249 -6.53 3.43 12.09
N VAL A 250 -6.16 4.63 12.55
CA VAL A 250 -5.75 5.73 11.68
C VAL A 250 -4.44 5.40 10.95
N LEU A 251 -3.47 4.80 11.65
CA LEU A 251 -2.23 4.33 11.04
C LEU A 251 -2.51 3.25 9.98
N ASP A 252 -3.32 2.25 10.33
CA ASP A 252 -3.70 1.19 9.39
C ASP A 252 -4.43 1.74 8.17
N ALA A 253 -5.31 2.73 8.36
CA ALA A 253 -5.99 3.40 7.27
C ALA A 253 -5.02 4.16 6.35
N ALA A 254 -4.07 4.89 6.95
CA ALA A 254 -3.04 5.62 6.21
C ALA A 254 -2.18 4.68 5.37
N PHE A 255 -1.71 3.60 5.97
CA PHE A 255 -0.85 2.61 5.32
C PHE A 255 -1.59 1.74 4.30
N SER A 256 -2.86 1.43 4.56
CA SER A 256 -3.70 0.72 3.59
C SER A 256 -3.94 1.55 2.34
N PHE A 257 -3.90 2.88 2.44
CA PHE A 257 -4.05 3.76 1.28
C PHE A 257 -2.94 3.54 0.27
N ASP A 258 -1.70 3.37 0.75
CA ASP A 258 -0.52 3.11 -0.07
C ASP A 258 -0.67 1.82 -0.89
N GLY A 259 -1.12 0.75 -0.23
CA GLY A 259 -1.37 -0.54 -0.86
C GLY A 259 -2.49 -0.49 -1.90
N VAL A 260 -3.61 0.17 -1.60
CA VAL A 260 -4.74 0.31 -2.53
C VAL A 260 -4.36 1.11 -3.76
N THR A 261 -3.64 2.21 -3.56
CA THR A 261 -3.19 3.05 -4.66
C THR A 261 -2.14 2.34 -5.52
N GLY A 262 -1.22 1.59 -4.88
CA GLY A 262 -0.27 0.72 -5.57
C GLY A 262 -0.96 -0.38 -6.38
N ALA A 263 -2.08 -0.92 -5.88
CA ALA A 263 -2.86 -1.93 -6.59
C ALA A 263 -3.46 -1.39 -7.90
N PHE A 264 -3.98 -0.15 -7.88
CA PHE A 264 -4.49 0.53 -9.08
C PHE A 264 -3.40 0.79 -10.14
N ALA A 265 -2.13 0.84 -9.75
CA ALA A 265 -1.04 0.90 -10.71
C ALA A 265 -0.85 -0.43 -11.46
N ILE A 266 -1.23 -1.56 -10.85
CA ILE A 266 -1.02 -2.90 -11.39
C ILE A 266 -2.24 -3.39 -12.18
N THR A 267 -3.44 -3.25 -11.60
CA THR A 267 -4.68 -3.71 -12.22
C THR A 267 -5.85 -2.82 -11.81
N THR A 268 -6.88 -2.83 -12.64
CA THR A 268 -8.15 -2.14 -12.34
C THR A 268 -9.27 -3.12 -11.97
N ASP A 269 -9.00 -4.43 -11.95
CA ASP A 269 -9.99 -5.42 -11.58
C ASP A 269 -10.21 -5.41 -10.05
N PRO A 270 -11.40 -4.99 -9.58
CA PRO A 270 -11.69 -4.85 -8.15
C PRO A 270 -11.69 -6.20 -7.42
N ILE A 271 -11.98 -7.31 -8.12
CA ILE A 271 -11.98 -8.64 -7.53
C ILE A 271 -10.54 -9.09 -7.29
N ILE A 272 -9.64 -8.87 -8.24
CA ILE A 272 -8.21 -9.18 -8.09
C ILE A 272 -7.60 -8.32 -6.97
N ILE A 273 -7.92 -7.03 -6.91
CA ILE A 273 -7.49 -6.13 -5.83
C ILE A 273 -8.00 -6.62 -4.46
N ALA A 274 -9.29 -6.92 -4.37
CA ALA A 274 -9.92 -7.40 -3.14
C ALA A 274 -9.29 -8.72 -2.65
N LEU A 275 -9.03 -9.67 -3.55
CA LEU A 275 -8.43 -10.95 -3.19
C LEU A 275 -6.95 -10.80 -2.81
N GLY A 276 -6.16 -10.09 -3.63
CA GLY A 276 -4.72 -9.94 -3.43
C GLY A 276 -4.38 -9.08 -2.22
N LEU A 277 -4.88 -7.84 -2.20
CA LEU A 277 -4.57 -6.88 -1.15
C LEU A 277 -5.40 -7.13 0.12
N GLY A 278 -6.71 -7.30 -0.04
CA GLY A 278 -7.66 -7.45 1.06
C GLY A 278 -7.60 -8.82 1.74
N VAL A 279 -7.83 -9.90 1.00
CA VAL A 279 -7.91 -11.24 1.60
C VAL A 279 -6.53 -11.80 1.92
N VAL A 280 -5.62 -11.87 0.95
CA VAL A 280 -4.31 -12.51 1.15
C VAL A 280 -3.38 -11.59 1.93
N GLY A 281 -3.14 -10.40 1.40
CA GLY A 281 -2.19 -9.44 1.97
C GLY A 281 -2.52 -9.10 3.42
N ALA A 282 -3.76 -8.69 3.70
CA ALA A 282 -4.13 -8.28 5.04
C ALA A 282 -4.11 -9.42 6.08
N MET A 283 -4.44 -10.65 5.68
CA MET A 283 -4.29 -11.82 6.56
C MET A 283 -2.83 -12.13 6.88
N PHE A 284 -1.93 -11.95 5.91
CA PHE A 284 -0.49 -12.11 6.12
C PHE A 284 0.09 -11.00 6.98
N VAL A 285 -0.24 -9.74 6.72
CA VAL A 285 0.17 -8.59 7.53
C VAL A 285 -0.27 -8.78 8.98
N ARG A 286 -1.53 -9.18 9.21
CA ARG A 286 -2.02 -9.56 10.53
C ARG A 286 -1.17 -10.62 11.20
N SER A 287 -0.89 -11.72 10.50
CA SER A 287 -0.12 -12.83 11.09
C SER A 287 1.30 -12.39 11.43
N ILE A 288 1.91 -11.52 10.62
CA ILE A 288 3.20 -10.89 10.90
C ILE A 288 3.12 -10.01 12.15
N THR A 289 2.12 -9.11 12.25
CA THR A 289 1.94 -8.25 13.43
C THR A 289 1.76 -9.08 14.71
N ILE A 290 0.91 -10.11 14.68
CA ILE A 290 0.71 -11.02 15.82
C ILE A 290 2.01 -11.75 16.18
N TYR A 291 2.78 -12.16 15.18
CA TYR A 291 4.05 -12.85 15.39
C TYR A 291 5.10 -11.92 16.03
N LEU A 292 5.26 -10.70 15.51
CA LEU A 292 6.20 -9.70 16.01
C LEU A 292 5.89 -9.31 17.46
N VAL A 293 4.61 -9.07 17.78
CA VAL A 293 4.17 -8.74 19.15
C VAL A 293 4.53 -9.84 20.15
N ARG A 294 4.54 -11.11 19.71
CA ARG A 294 4.78 -12.27 20.59
C ARG A 294 6.25 -12.63 20.77
N GLN A 295 7.11 -12.27 19.83
CA GLN A 295 8.51 -12.71 19.82
C GLN A 295 9.49 -11.66 20.34
N ASP A 296 9.05 -10.43 20.63
CA ASP A 296 9.93 -9.29 20.98
C ASP A 296 11.09 -9.06 19.98
N THR A 297 10.98 -9.61 18.76
CA THR A 297 11.97 -9.45 17.69
C THR A 297 11.48 -8.39 16.71
N LEU A 298 11.73 -7.12 17.00
CA LEU A 298 11.28 -6.00 16.15
C LEU A 298 12.20 -5.69 14.96
N ASP A 299 13.25 -6.47 14.69
CA ASP A 299 14.39 -5.92 13.95
C ASP A 299 15.02 -6.87 12.90
N ARG A 300 14.26 -7.34 11.88
CA ARG A 300 14.82 -8.38 10.97
C ARG A 300 14.74 -8.23 9.45
N TYR A 301 14.21 -7.16 8.85
CA TYR A 301 14.21 -7.03 7.38
C TYR A 301 14.44 -5.60 6.87
N VAL A 302 15.54 -5.00 7.34
CA VAL A 302 15.94 -3.61 7.11
C VAL A 302 15.92 -3.13 5.64
N TYR A 303 16.17 -4.00 4.65
CA TYR A 303 16.16 -3.57 3.24
C TYR A 303 14.83 -3.76 2.51
N LEU A 304 13.87 -4.48 3.10
CA LEU A 304 12.59 -4.74 2.43
C LEU A 304 11.79 -3.44 2.24
N GLU A 305 11.87 -2.53 3.22
CA GLU A 305 11.32 -1.17 3.16
C GLU A 305 11.78 -0.43 1.90
N HIS A 306 13.09 -0.42 1.65
CA HIS A 306 13.68 0.31 0.54
C HIS A 306 13.20 -0.24 -0.80
N GLY A 307 13.19 -1.57 -0.95
CA GLY A 307 12.67 -2.21 -2.17
C GLY A 307 11.22 -1.86 -2.45
N ALA A 308 10.39 -1.84 -1.42
CA ALA A 308 8.97 -1.54 -1.55
C ALA A 308 8.75 -0.08 -1.98
N HIS A 309 9.49 0.88 -1.42
CA HIS A 309 9.37 2.28 -1.81
C HIS A 309 9.90 2.57 -3.22
N TRP A 310 10.99 1.90 -3.65
CA TRP A 310 11.45 2.00 -5.04
C TRP A 310 10.45 1.36 -6.03
N ALA A 311 9.79 0.26 -5.64
CA ALA A 311 8.68 -0.30 -6.40
C ALA A 311 7.53 0.71 -6.53
N ILE A 312 7.13 1.39 -5.43
CA ILE A 312 6.12 2.44 -5.46
C ILE A 312 6.51 3.58 -6.40
N GLY A 313 7.76 4.06 -6.35
CA GLY A 313 8.22 5.13 -7.24
C GLY A 313 8.12 4.74 -8.72
N ALA A 314 8.49 3.51 -9.05
CA ALA A 314 8.34 2.98 -10.41
C ALA A 314 6.86 2.86 -10.82
N LEU A 315 6.01 2.33 -9.94
CA LEU A 315 4.57 2.22 -10.16
C LEU A 315 3.90 3.59 -10.31
N ALA A 316 4.32 4.60 -9.55
CA ALA A 316 3.83 5.97 -9.67
C ALA A 316 4.10 6.54 -11.07
N ILE A 317 5.31 6.32 -11.59
CA ILE A 317 5.69 6.77 -12.93
C ILE A 317 4.89 6.01 -14.00
N ILE A 318 4.77 4.69 -13.90
CA ILE A 318 4.00 3.87 -14.85
C ILE A 318 2.54 4.33 -14.86
N LEU A 319 1.96 4.55 -13.68
CA LEU A 319 0.58 4.99 -13.53
C LEU A 319 0.37 6.41 -14.06
N LEU A 320 1.30 7.34 -13.86
CA LEU A 320 1.20 8.67 -14.47
C LEU A 320 1.33 8.61 -15.99
N LEU A 321 2.24 7.79 -16.53
CA LEU A 321 2.40 7.62 -17.97
C LEU A 321 1.14 7.00 -18.61
N SER A 322 0.46 6.09 -17.92
CA SER A 322 -0.75 5.43 -18.43
C SER A 322 -1.96 6.37 -18.57
N ILE A 323 -1.88 7.63 -18.10
CA ILE A 323 -2.87 8.68 -18.39
C ILE A 323 -3.08 8.80 -19.90
N ASP A 324 -2.01 8.72 -20.70
CA ASP A 324 -2.12 8.57 -22.15
C ASP A 324 -2.14 7.07 -22.50
N HIS A 325 -3.17 6.65 -23.22
CA HIS A 325 -3.33 5.26 -23.66
C HIS A 325 -2.15 4.76 -24.52
N ARG A 326 -1.39 5.67 -25.16
CA ARG A 326 -0.18 5.31 -25.92
C ARG A 326 0.93 4.70 -25.06
N PHE A 327 0.96 5.05 -23.78
CA PHE A 327 1.94 4.53 -22.82
C PHE A 327 1.31 3.54 -21.85
N ALA A 328 0.11 3.01 -22.14
CA ALA A 328 -0.50 1.97 -21.34
C ALA A 328 0.39 0.72 -21.36
N VAL A 329 0.97 0.41 -20.20
CA VAL A 329 1.81 -0.77 -20.01
C VAL A 329 0.91 -1.96 -19.64
N PRO A 330 1.10 -3.15 -20.25
CA PRO A 330 0.34 -4.33 -19.88
C PRO A 330 0.47 -4.65 -18.38
N GLU A 331 -0.64 -5.06 -17.74
CA GLU A 331 -0.71 -5.31 -16.30
C GLU A 331 0.39 -6.26 -15.79
N TRP A 332 0.69 -7.32 -16.56
CA TRP A 332 1.73 -8.29 -16.19
C TRP A 332 3.15 -7.68 -16.21
N VAL A 333 3.42 -6.70 -17.08
CA VAL A 333 4.70 -6.00 -17.12
C VAL A 333 4.79 -5.08 -15.90
N THR A 334 3.74 -4.32 -15.61
CA THR A 334 3.70 -3.44 -14.44
C THR A 334 3.84 -4.22 -13.14
N ALA A 335 3.15 -5.35 -13.01
CA ALA A 335 3.29 -6.27 -11.89
C ALA A 335 4.72 -6.82 -11.76
N SER A 336 5.37 -7.16 -12.88
CA SER A 336 6.74 -7.67 -12.90
C SER A 336 7.76 -6.65 -12.37
N VAL A 337 7.55 -5.34 -12.62
CA VAL A 337 8.40 -4.28 -12.06
C VAL A 337 8.41 -4.34 -10.54
N GLY A 338 7.23 -4.48 -9.92
CA GLY A 338 7.12 -4.65 -8.47
C GLY A 338 7.86 -5.88 -7.96
N VAL A 339 7.70 -7.03 -8.64
CA VAL A 339 8.40 -8.28 -8.29
C VAL A 339 9.91 -8.13 -8.36
N VAL A 340 10.44 -7.44 -9.38
CA VAL A 340 11.89 -7.23 -9.54
C VAL A 340 12.46 -6.40 -8.40
N PHE A 341 11.84 -5.28 -8.04
CA PHE A 341 12.30 -4.42 -6.94
C PHE A 341 12.21 -5.13 -5.59
N ILE A 342 11.08 -5.77 -5.29
CA ILE A 342 10.87 -6.49 -4.03
C ILE A 342 11.84 -7.69 -3.94
N GLY A 343 11.99 -8.45 -5.02
CA GLY A 343 12.90 -9.59 -5.11
C GLY A 343 14.37 -9.19 -4.96
N ALA A 344 14.79 -8.09 -5.60
CA ALA A 344 16.14 -7.55 -5.45
C ALA A 344 16.42 -7.12 -4.00
N ALA A 345 15.48 -6.42 -3.36
CA ALA A 345 15.63 -6.02 -1.96
C ALA A 345 15.63 -7.22 -1.00
N PHE A 346 14.79 -8.23 -1.25
CA PHE A 346 14.76 -9.45 -0.45
C PHE A 346 16.07 -10.24 -0.56
N THR A 347 16.60 -10.41 -1.76
CA THR A 347 17.87 -11.13 -1.97
C THR A 347 19.05 -10.43 -1.30
N GLU A 348 19.12 -9.10 -1.37
CA GLU A 348 20.16 -8.32 -0.70
C GLU A 348 20.01 -8.36 0.83
N SER A 349 18.79 -8.36 1.35
CA SER A 349 18.49 -8.57 2.77
C SER A 349 18.96 -9.93 3.27
N VAL A 350 18.64 -11.01 2.54
CA VAL A 350 19.09 -12.37 2.87
C VAL A 350 20.61 -12.49 2.78
N ARG A 351 21.24 -11.86 1.77
CA ARG A 351 22.70 -11.85 1.62
C ARG A 351 23.38 -11.15 2.80
N ARG A 352 22.93 -9.96 3.20
CA ARG A 352 23.48 -9.25 4.36
C ARG A 352 23.29 -10.05 5.64
N ASN A 353 22.11 -10.62 5.88
CA ASN A 353 21.84 -11.44 7.06
C ASN A 353 22.74 -12.68 7.14
N ARG A 354 23.11 -13.28 6.00
CA ARG A 354 24.09 -14.38 5.96
C ARG A 354 25.52 -13.90 6.24
N LEU A 355 25.87 -12.68 5.85
CA LEU A 355 27.19 -12.09 6.10
C LEU A 355 27.36 -11.63 7.55
N THR A 356 26.33 -11.06 8.18
CA THR A 356 26.36 -10.67 9.60
C THR A 356 26.40 -11.87 10.53
N VAL A 357 25.69 -12.97 10.22
CA VAL A 357 25.78 -14.23 10.99
C VAL A 357 27.17 -14.90 10.87
N ARG A 358 27.93 -14.62 9.80
CA ARG A 358 29.30 -15.14 9.61
C ARG A 358 30.40 -14.30 10.26
N SER A 359 30.08 -13.13 10.79
CA SER A 359 31.02 -12.26 11.50
C SER A 359 30.69 -12.26 13.00
N PRO A 360 31.11 -13.27 13.78
CA PRO A 360 31.06 -13.14 15.23
C PRO A 360 32.00 -11.98 15.60
N THR A 361 31.40 -10.97 16.23
CA THR A 361 32.03 -9.90 17.01
C THR A 361 33.52 -10.13 17.31
N LYS A 362 34.40 -9.48 16.55
CA LYS A 362 35.65 -8.96 17.10
C LYS A 362 35.37 -7.53 17.51
N PHE A 363 35.10 -7.29 18.78
CA PHE A 363 35.62 -6.16 19.56
C PHE A 363 35.15 -6.35 21.01
N GLY A 364 35.94 -7.14 21.73
CA GLY A 364 36.09 -7.04 23.17
C GLY A 364 37.58 -6.90 23.45
N SER A 365 37.99 -5.68 23.81
CA SER A 365 39.12 -5.35 24.69
C SER A 365 39.03 -3.87 25.01
#